data_AF-A0A1F4JN68-F1
#
_entry.id   AF-A0A1F4JN68-F1
#
_cell.length_a   1.000
_cell.length_b   1.000
_cell.length_c   1.000
_cell.angle_alpha   90.00
_cell.angle_beta   90.00
_cell.angle_gamma   90.00
#
_symmetry.space_group_name_H-M   'P 1'
#
loop_
_entity.id
_entity.type
_entity.pdbx_description
1 polymer ?
#
loop_
_entity_poly.entity_id
_entity_poly.type
_entity_poly.pdbx_seq_one_letter_code
_entity_poly.pdbx_strand_id
1 'polypeptide(L)'
;MKSFAHAGPDINEPDKPLISRILPDILAFAIGLAAAYFLKWDIKDLVWSLWLCSLVLGYLTLLGALAGGAYIGVHAITHKDFKKSMRMTAILMGLGLGAFFLGFFSLHFGAFHAGHSVFLQQFFPVEGMPKDGFGDAFMNPPLLWILVFKHLMAPYGLFLIPAIIAERQHVFMPLIKAVKAVRTDTAPDFRLSGRTEGQNGKKSHPAGDAMSRPYINVVRMHLLIFFFAFAHILKLDSFLVYAVVSFVYFFPWSEFKKRRASNKPVDATA
;
A
#
# COMPACT_ATOMS: atom_id res chain seq x y z
N MET A 1 -15.53 16.13 -48.97
CA MET A 1 -16.06 16.27 -47.61
C MET A 1 -16.53 14.90 -47.12
N LYS A 2 -15.76 14.24 -46.26
CA LYS A 2 -16.20 13.07 -45.48
C LYS A 2 -15.89 13.38 -44.02
N SER A 3 -16.95 13.59 -43.26
CA SER A 3 -16.94 13.74 -41.81
C SER A 3 -16.59 12.39 -41.20
N PHE A 4 -15.44 12.30 -40.52
CA PHE A 4 -15.16 11.21 -39.61
C PHE A 4 -15.44 11.72 -38.20
N ALA A 5 -16.58 11.29 -37.68
CA ALA A 5 -17.01 11.52 -36.33
C ALA A 5 -15.94 11.04 -35.33
N HIS A 6 -15.56 11.93 -34.42
CA HIS A 6 -14.82 11.56 -33.22
C HIS A 6 -15.69 10.62 -32.38
N ALA A 7 -15.32 9.33 -32.35
CA ALA A 7 -15.74 8.44 -31.29
C ALA A 7 -15.09 8.93 -30.00
N GLY A 8 -15.89 9.61 -29.16
CA GLY A 8 -15.52 9.92 -27.79
C GLY A 8 -15.29 8.63 -26.98
N PRO A 9 -14.53 8.69 -25.87
CA PRO A 9 -14.29 7.53 -25.03
C PRO A 9 -15.63 6.99 -24.50
N ASP A 10 -15.87 5.71 -24.75
CA ASP A 10 -17.00 4.94 -24.24
C ASP A 10 -16.93 4.91 -22.70
N ILE A 11 -17.73 5.77 -22.06
CA ILE A 11 -17.85 5.92 -20.59
C ILE A 11 -18.87 4.95 -19.99
N ASN A 12 -19.11 3.79 -20.61
CA ASN A 12 -20.10 2.81 -20.16
C ASN A 12 -19.47 1.56 -19.51
N GLU A 13 -18.60 1.73 -18.50
CA GLU A 13 -18.56 0.71 -17.43
C GLU A 13 -19.61 1.14 -16.40
N PRO A 14 -20.65 0.33 -16.11
CA PRO A 14 -21.62 0.68 -15.08
C PRO A 14 -20.89 0.83 -13.76
N ASP A 15 -20.91 2.05 -13.23
CA ASP A 15 -20.33 2.39 -11.93
C ASP A 15 -20.87 1.38 -10.90
N LYS A 16 -20.01 0.45 -10.44
CA LYS A 16 -20.41 -0.52 -9.40
C LYS A 16 -21.15 0.22 -8.29
N PRO A 17 -22.33 -0.26 -7.86
CA PRO A 17 -23.17 0.45 -6.90
C PRO A 17 -22.36 0.80 -5.66
N LEU A 18 -22.58 2.01 -5.12
CA LEU A 18 -21.84 2.58 -3.98
C LEU A 18 -21.64 1.57 -2.84
N ILE A 19 -22.69 0.79 -2.57
CA ILE A 19 -22.72 -0.27 -1.56
C ILE A 19 -21.65 -1.33 -1.84
N SER A 20 -21.50 -1.79 -3.09
CA SER A 20 -20.47 -2.78 -3.46
C SER A 20 -19.03 -2.27 -3.25
N ARG A 21 -18.81 -0.95 -3.30
CA ARG A 21 -17.50 -0.34 -3.06
C ARG A 21 -17.17 -0.24 -1.58
N ILE A 22 -18.14 0.17 -0.78
CA ILE A 22 -17.97 0.48 0.66
C ILE A 22 -18.16 -0.75 1.55
N LEU A 23 -18.97 -1.73 1.11
CA LEU A 23 -19.31 -2.91 1.91
C LEU A 23 -18.09 -3.67 2.46
N PRO A 24 -17.02 -3.91 1.69
CA PRO A 24 -15.86 -4.61 2.25
C PRO A 24 -15.14 -3.79 3.33
N ASP A 25 -15.16 -2.46 3.25
CA ASP A 25 -14.53 -1.58 4.26
C ASP A 25 -15.37 -1.58 5.54
N ILE A 26 -16.70 -1.56 5.43
CA ILE A 26 -17.62 -1.72 6.57
C ILE A 26 -17.44 -3.09 7.22
N LEU A 27 -17.32 -4.16 6.43
CA LEU A 27 -17.09 -5.51 6.94
C LEU A 27 -15.73 -5.60 7.65
N ALA A 28 -14.67 -5.03 7.07
CA ALA A 28 -13.36 -4.95 7.71
C ALA A 28 -13.42 -4.20 9.05
N PHE A 29 -14.12 -3.06 9.09
CA PHE A 29 -14.34 -2.30 10.32
C PHE A 29 -15.07 -3.13 11.38
N ALA A 30 -16.18 -3.77 11.00
CA ALA A 30 -16.98 -4.58 11.91
C ALA A 30 -16.19 -5.78 12.46
N ILE A 31 -15.42 -6.46 11.60
CA ILE A 31 -14.55 -7.58 12.01
C ILE A 31 -13.45 -7.10 12.95
N GLY A 32 -12.80 -5.98 12.64
CA GLY A 32 -11.76 -5.39 13.48
C GLY A 32 -12.28 -5.02 14.87
N LEU A 33 -13.45 -4.37 14.92
CA LEU A 33 -14.09 -3.98 16.17
C LEU A 33 -14.56 -5.19 16.99
N ALA A 34 -15.15 -6.19 16.32
CA ALA A 34 -15.56 -7.43 16.97
C ALA A 34 -14.35 -8.18 17.55
N ALA A 35 -13.27 -8.33 16.78
CA ALA A 35 -12.05 -8.99 17.23
C ALA A 35 -11.48 -8.31 18.48
N ALA A 36 -11.37 -6.98 18.46
CA ALA A 36 -10.86 -6.24 19.61
C ALA A 36 -11.76 -6.37 20.84
N TYR A 37 -13.08 -6.35 20.67
CA TYR A 37 -14.03 -6.54 21.76
C TYR A 37 -13.93 -7.94 22.36
N PHE A 38 -13.94 -9.00 21.54
CA PHE A 38 -13.88 -10.38 22.02
C PHE A 38 -12.53 -10.76 22.64
N LEU A 39 -11.44 -10.21 22.10
CA LEU A 39 -10.08 -10.44 22.61
C LEU A 39 -9.71 -9.49 23.76
N LYS A 40 -10.62 -8.58 24.14
CA LYS A 40 -10.41 -7.56 25.19
C LYS A 40 -9.13 -6.75 24.96
N TRP A 41 -8.86 -6.40 23.71
CA TRP A 41 -7.65 -5.69 23.32
C TRP A 41 -7.60 -4.29 23.91
N ASP A 42 -6.44 -3.93 24.44
CA ASP A 42 -6.12 -2.60 24.90
C ASP A 42 -5.49 -1.73 23.78
N ILE A 43 -5.08 -0.51 24.11
CA ILE A 43 -4.41 0.40 23.15
C ILE A 43 -3.09 -0.20 22.65
N LYS A 44 -2.32 -0.87 23.52
CA LYS A 44 -1.05 -1.51 23.16
C LYS A 44 -1.31 -2.56 22.09
N ASP A 45 -2.32 -3.40 22.26
CA ASP A 45 -2.67 -4.45 21.31
C ASP A 45 -3.05 -3.87 19.94
N LEU A 46 -3.80 -2.77 19.92
CA LEU A 46 -4.12 -2.07 18.68
C LEU A 46 -2.87 -1.47 18.01
N VAL A 47 -1.99 -0.81 18.78
CA VAL A 47 -0.76 -0.19 18.27
C VAL A 47 0.15 -1.24 17.62
N TRP A 48 0.38 -2.37 18.28
CA TRP A 48 1.19 -3.46 17.73
C TRP A 48 0.52 -4.17 16.56
N SER A 49 -0.82 -4.25 16.56
CA SER A 49 -1.56 -4.77 15.41
C SER A 49 -1.42 -3.87 14.18
N LEU A 50 -1.49 -2.55 14.36
CA LEU A 50 -1.27 -1.57 13.28
C LEU A 50 0.17 -1.57 12.78
N TRP A 51 1.15 -1.71 13.67
CA TRP A 51 2.57 -1.85 13.30
C TRP A 51 2.81 -3.14 12.51
N LEU A 52 2.22 -4.26 12.93
CA LEU A 52 2.30 -5.53 12.21
C LEU A 52 1.65 -5.41 10.82
N CYS A 53 0.47 -4.77 10.75
CA CYS A 53 -0.21 -4.51 9.49
C CYS A 53 0.64 -3.64 8.55
N SER A 54 1.28 -2.58 9.06
CA SER A 54 2.10 -1.72 8.21
C SER A 54 3.28 -2.49 7.62
N LEU A 55 3.92 -3.37 8.40
CA LEU A 55 5.00 -4.23 7.94
C LEU A 55 4.52 -5.21 6.85
N VAL A 56 3.45 -5.97 7.14
CA VAL A 56 2.94 -7.01 6.24
C VAL A 56 2.38 -6.40 4.95
N LEU A 57 1.51 -5.39 5.06
CA LEU A 57 0.89 -4.76 3.89
C LEU A 57 1.91 -3.99 3.06
N GLY A 58 2.91 -3.36 3.70
CA GLY A 58 4.04 -2.75 3.01
C GLY A 58 4.83 -3.76 2.20
N TYR A 59 5.18 -4.91 2.79
CA TYR A 59 5.87 -5.99 2.07
C TYR A 59 5.02 -6.60 0.94
N LEU A 60 3.72 -6.84 1.17
CA LEU A 60 2.82 -7.31 0.10
C LEU A 60 2.76 -6.32 -1.07
N THR A 61 2.78 -5.02 -0.79
CA THR A 61 2.81 -3.99 -1.83
C THR A 61 4.14 -4.01 -2.61
N LEU A 62 5.28 -4.16 -1.92
CA LEU A 62 6.60 -4.30 -2.55
C LEU A 62 6.66 -5.55 -3.45
N LEU A 63 6.19 -6.69 -2.96
CA LEU A 63 6.12 -7.93 -3.72
C LEU A 63 5.16 -7.80 -4.91
N GLY A 64 4.02 -7.14 -4.74
CA GLY A 64 3.07 -6.85 -5.81
C GLY A 64 3.66 -5.97 -6.91
N ALA A 65 4.43 -4.95 -6.54
CA ALA A 65 5.14 -4.10 -7.50
C ALA A 65 6.22 -4.88 -8.27
N LEU A 66 7.01 -5.70 -7.57
CA LEU A 66 8.04 -6.55 -8.17
C LEU A 66 7.40 -7.58 -9.12
N ALA A 67 6.34 -8.26 -8.69
CA ALA A 67 5.60 -9.23 -9.49
C ALA A 67 4.96 -8.59 -10.72
N GLY A 68 4.35 -7.41 -10.57
CA GLY A 68 3.80 -6.65 -11.69
C GLY A 68 4.87 -6.24 -12.71
N GLY A 69 6.02 -5.75 -12.24
CA GLY A 69 7.17 -5.42 -13.09
C GLY A 69 7.73 -6.64 -13.82
N ALA A 70 7.88 -7.77 -13.11
CA ALA A 70 8.32 -9.03 -13.70
C ALA A 70 7.34 -9.53 -14.76
N TYR A 71 6.03 -9.46 -14.50
CA TYR A 71 4.99 -9.87 -15.44
C TYR A 71 5.03 -9.05 -16.74
N ILE A 72 5.10 -7.72 -16.64
CA ILE A 72 5.26 -6.83 -17.80
C ILE A 72 6.57 -7.14 -18.53
N GLY A 73 7.67 -7.29 -17.80
CA GLY A 73 8.99 -7.56 -18.36
C GLY A 73 9.02 -8.86 -19.15
N VAL A 74 8.46 -9.94 -18.60
CA VAL A 74 8.33 -11.23 -19.28
C VAL A 74 7.50 -11.10 -20.55
N HIS A 75 6.35 -10.43 -20.50
CA HIS A 75 5.50 -10.22 -21.68
C HIS A 75 6.21 -9.40 -22.77
N ALA A 76 6.98 -8.38 -22.37
CA ALA A 76 7.72 -7.54 -23.31
C ALA A 76 8.84 -8.33 -24.04
N ILE A 77 9.57 -9.18 -23.34
CA ILE A 77 10.67 -9.97 -23.95
C ILE A 77 10.20 -11.16 -24.78
N THR A 78 8.96 -11.64 -24.54
CA THR A 78 8.33 -12.72 -25.33
C THR A 78 7.59 -12.20 -26.55
N HIS A 79 7.36 -10.89 -26.68
CA HIS A 79 6.74 -10.27 -27.85
C HIS A 79 7.54 -10.57 -29.15
N LYS A 80 6.83 -10.76 -30.26
CA LYS A 80 7.42 -11.20 -31.55
C LYS A 80 8.45 -10.21 -32.11
N ASP A 81 8.26 -8.92 -31.84
CA ASP A 81 9.14 -7.84 -32.30
C ASP A 81 10.39 -7.65 -31.43
N PHE A 82 10.52 -8.40 -30.32
CA PHE A 82 11.66 -8.26 -29.43
C PHE A 82 12.91 -8.93 -30.02
N LYS A 83 13.98 -8.15 -30.21
CA LYS A 83 15.25 -8.65 -30.78
C LYS A 83 15.84 -9.76 -29.89
N LYS A 84 16.00 -10.96 -30.46
CA LYS A 84 16.56 -12.13 -29.76
C LYS A 84 17.93 -11.86 -29.12
N SER A 85 18.78 -11.06 -29.77
CA SER A 85 20.11 -10.70 -29.26
C SER A 85 20.08 -9.89 -27.97
N MET A 86 19.01 -9.14 -27.70
CA MET A 86 18.89 -8.31 -26.49
C MET A 86 18.18 -9.04 -25.33
N ARG A 87 17.64 -10.24 -25.57
CA ARG A 87 16.79 -10.95 -24.60
C ARG A 87 17.57 -11.32 -23.34
N MET A 88 18.78 -11.83 -23.48
CA MET A 88 19.61 -12.19 -22.32
C MET A 88 19.97 -10.95 -21.50
N THR A 89 20.37 -9.86 -22.15
CA THR A 89 20.66 -8.59 -21.48
C THR A 89 19.44 -8.06 -20.72
N ALA A 90 18.25 -8.10 -21.33
CA ALA A 90 17.01 -7.65 -20.69
C ALA A 90 16.66 -8.52 -19.46
N ILE A 91 16.85 -9.84 -19.53
CA ILE A 91 16.63 -10.74 -18.40
C ILE A 91 17.62 -10.42 -17.27
N LEU A 92 18.91 -10.31 -17.57
CA LEU A 92 19.93 -10.01 -16.57
C LEU A 92 19.71 -8.64 -15.92
N MET A 93 19.36 -7.62 -16.71
CA MET A 93 19.00 -6.30 -16.18
C MET A 93 17.74 -6.36 -15.33
N GLY A 94 16.70 -7.07 -15.77
CA GLY A 94 15.46 -7.22 -15.00
C GLY A 94 15.69 -7.92 -13.65
N LEU A 95 16.47 -9.01 -13.65
CA LEU A 95 16.87 -9.71 -12.43
C LEU A 95 17.72 -8.82 -11.51
N GLY A 96 18.72 -8.13 -12.07
CA GLY A 96 19.58 -7.22 -11.31
C GLY A 96 18.80 -6.08 -10.67
N LEU A 97 17.94 -5.40 -11.42
CA LEU A 97 17.08 -4.33 -10.92
C LEU A 97 16.07 -4.86 -9.89
N GLY A 98 15.47 -6.03 -10.14
CA GLY A 98 14.54 -6.67 -9.20
C GLY A 98 15.20 -7.05 -7.87
N ALA A 99 16.40 -7.64 -7.92
CA ALA A 99 17.18 -8.00 -6.74
C ALA A 99 17.64 -6.76 -5.96
N PHE A 100 18.14 -5.73 -6.65
CA PHE A 100 18.50 -4.46 -6.03
C PHE A 100 17.29 -3.82 -5.35
N PHE A 101 16.14 -3.73 -6.04
CA PHE A 101 14.91 -3.18 -5.49
C PHE A 101 14.48 -3.95 -4.24
N LEU A 102 14.36 -5.28 -4.32
CA LEU A 102 13.94 -6.09 -3.19
C LEU A 102 14.90 -5.96 -2.00
N GLY A 103 16.21 -5.99 -2.23
CA GLY A 103 17.23 -5.86 -1.19
C GLY A 103 17.23 -4.48 -0.54
N PHE A 104 17.29 -3.42 -1.34
CA PHE A 104 17.29 -2.04 -0.86
C PHE A 104 16.03 -1.72 -0.05
N PHE A 105 14.85 -2.02 -0.61
CA PHE A 105 13.59 -1.74 0.09
C PHE A 105 13.42 -2.63 1.32
N SER A 106 13.83 -3.90 1.29
CA SER A 106 13.79 -4.75 2.50
C SER A 106 14.68 -4.20 3.61
N LEU A 107 15.91 -3.80 3.29
CA LEU A 107 16.84 -3.21 4.27
C LEU A 107 16.28 -1.90 4.84
N HIS A 108 15.90 -0.96 3.97
CA HIS A 108 15.40 0.34 4.40
C HIS A 108 14.09 0.24 5.18
N PHE A 109 13.12 -0.52 4.66
CA PHE A 109 11.80 -0.69 5.25
C PHE A 109 11.85 -1.49 6.56
N GLY A 110 12.64 -2.56 6.58
CA GLY A 110 12.87 -3.39 7.75
C GLY A 110 13.61 -2.62 8.84
N ALA A 111 14.67 -1.88 8.51
CA ALA A 111 15.39 -1.04 9.47
C ALA A 111 14.48 0.03 10.10
N PHE A 112 13.61 0.67 9.30
CA PHE A 112 12.62 1.61 9.81
C PHE A 112 11.64 0.95 10.80
N HIS A 113 11.10 -0.22 10.46
CA HIS A 113 10.18 -0.95 11.35
C HIS A 113 10.87 -1.44 12.63
N ALA A 114 12.08 -2.00 12.51
CA ALA A 114 12.91 -2.39 13.65
C ALA A 114 13.15 -1.21 14.58
N GLY A 115 13.64 -0.07 14.07
CA GLY A 115 13.84 1.15 14.86
C GLY A 115 12.55 1.66 15.51
N HIS A 116 11.44 1.66 14.77
CA HIS A 116 10.15 2.07 15.32
C HIS A 116 9.62 1.12 16.40
N SER A 117 9.89 -0.19 16.29
CA SER A 117 9.51 -1.15 17.34
C SER A 117 10.22 -0.88 18.67
N VAL A 118 11.47 -0.36 18.64
CA VAL A 118 12.19 0.08 19.84
C VAL A 118 11.42 1.20 20.54
N PHE A 119 10.97 2.19 19.77
CA PHE A 119 10.14 3.28 20.27
C PHE A 119 8.83 2.76 20.86
N LEU A 120 8.11 1.87 20.17
CA LEU A 120 6.84 1.33 20.67
C LEU A 120 7.01 0.50 21.93
N GLN A 121 8.07 -0.29 22.04
CA GLN A 121 8.34 -1.10 23.21
C GLN A 121 8.55 -0.24 24.48
N GLN A 122 8.97 1.02 24.35
CA GLN A 122 9.11 1.96 25.48
C GLN A 122 7.76 2.44 26.03
N PHE A 123 6.73 2.58 25.17
CA PHE A 123 5.40 3.08 25.57
C PHE A 123 4.37 1.97 25.79
N PHE A 124 4.50 0.88 25.02
CA PHE A 124 3.53 -0.20 24.91
C PHE A 124 4.24 -1.55 24.96
N PRO A 125 4.86 -1.93 26.10
CA PRO A 125 5.66 -3.14 26.17
C PRO A 125 4.81 -4.41 25.95
N VAL A 126 5.29 -5.32 25.11
CA VAL A 126 4.69 -6.65 24.90
C VAL A 126 5.38 -7.68 25.78
N GLU A 127 4.60 -8.48 26.51
CA GLU A 127 5.13 -9.58 27.32
C GLU A 127 5.86 -10.61 26.44
N GLY A 128 7.04 -11.03 26.89
CA GLY A 128 7.87 -12.01 26.19
C GLY A 128 8.64 -11.47 24.96
N MET A 129 8.48 -10.18 24.62
CA MET A 129 9.32 -9.50 23.61
C MET A 129 10.65 -9.03 24.24
N PRO A 130 11.76 -8.94 23.46
CA PRO A 130 12.99 -8.32 23.94
C PRO A 130 12.79 -6.89 24.46
N LYS A 131 13.62 -6.47 25.42
CA LYS A 131 13.48 -5.17 26.10
C LYS A 131 13.72 -3.97 25.18
N ASP A 132 14.55 -4.16 24.16
CA ASP A 132 14.85 -3.21 23.10
C ASP A 132 13.89 -3.35 21.90
N GLY A 133 12.79 -4.09 22.01
CA GLY A 133 11.88 -4.36 20.91
C GLY A 133 12.52 -5.30 19.89
N PHE A 134 12.63 -4.85 18.63
CA PHE A 134 13.37 -5.55 17.58
C PHE A 134 14.63 -4.79 17.15
N GLY A 135 15.28 -4.08 18.07
CA GLY A 135 16.52 -3.32 17.81
C GLY A 135 17.62 -4.17 17.19
N ASP A 136 17.84 -5.38 17.69
CA ASP A 136 18.79 -6.37 17.14
C ASP A 136 18.55 -6.72 15.66
N ALA A 137 17.33 -6.51 15.16
CA ALA A 137 16.98 -6.75 13.76
C ALA A 137 17.19 -5.53 12.85
N PHE A 138 17.75 -4.44 13.35
CA PHE A 138 18.07 -3.26 12.55
C PHE A 138 19.03 -3.63 11.41
N MET A 139 18.66 -3.26 10.18
CA MET A 139 19.37 -3.69 8.94
C MET A 139 19.46 -5.21 8.74
N ASN A 140 18.67 -6.02 9.44
CA ASN A 140 18.56 -7.46 9.27
C ASN A 140 17.11 -7.90 9.05
N PRO A 141 16.57 -7.71 7.82
CA PRO A 141 15.17 -8.02 7.52
C PRO A 141 14.76 -9.48 7.77
N PRO A 142 15.59 -10.50 7.48
CA PRO A 142 15.27 -11.88 7.83
C PRO A 142 15.05 -12.08 9.34
N LEU A 143 15.95 -11.52 10.18
CA LEU A 143 15.81 -11.60 11.63
C LEU A 143 14.54 -10.89 12.11
N LEU A 144 14.23 -9.71 11.55
CA LEU A 144 13.00 -8.98 11.87
C LEU A 144 11.77 -9.86 11.66
N TRP A 145 11.69 -10.54 10.51
CA TRP A 145 10.57 -11.43 10.22
C TRP A 145 10.49 -12.59 11.20
N ILE A 146 11.61 -13.24 11.52
CA ILE A 146 11.65 -14.33 12.51
C ILE A 146 11.09 -13.86 13.86
N LEU A 147 11.53 -12.69 14.35
CA LEU A 147 11.06 -12.13 15.61
C LEU A 147 9.57 -11.76 15.56
N VAL A 148 9.11 -11.16 14.46
CA VAL A 148 7.70 -10.80 14.26
C VAL A 148 6.81 -12.05 14.27
N PHE A 149 7.20 -13.11 13.58
CA PHE A 149 6.44 -14.36 13.59
C PHE A 149 6.40 -14.99 14.98
N LYS A 150 7.53 -14.95 15.70
CA LYS A 150 7.64 -15.49 17.05
C LYS A 150 6.79 -14.74 18.08
N HIS A 151 6.76 -13.40 18.01
CA HIS A 151 6.22 -12.57 19.08
C HIS A 151 4.87 -11.92 18.77
N LEU A 152 4.57 -11.62 17.50
CA LEU A 152 3.40 -10.80 17.14
C LEU A 152 2.35 -11.53 16.30
N MET A 153 2.72 -12.58 15.59
CA MET A 153 1.76 -13.26 14.70
C MET A 153 0.65 -13.96 15.48
N ALA A 154 0.97 -14.64 16.57
CA ALA A 154 -0.04 -15.29 17.41
C ALA A 154 -1.00 -14.28 18.07
N PRO A 155 -0.54 -13.23 18.78
CA PRO A 155 -1.45 -12.31 19.45
C PRO A 155 -2.18 -11.35 18.51
N TYR A 156 -1.54 -10.92 17.41
CA TYR A 156 -2.04 -9.80 16.58
C TYR A 156 -2.31 -10.18 15.12
N GLY A 157 -1.93 -11.37 14.69
CA GLY A 157 -2.08 -11.81 13.30
C GLY A 157 -3.52 -11.86 12.81
N LEU A 158 -4.50 -12.09 13.71
CA LEU A 158 -5.91 -12.06 13.35
C LEU A 158 -6.35 -10.70 12.78
N PHE A 159 -5.73 -9.60 13.24
CA PHE A 159 -6.03 -8.24 12.77
C PHE A 159 -5.57 -7.99 11.33
N LEU A 160 -4.69 -8.83 10.78
CA LEU A 160 -4.27 -8.73 9.38
C LEU A 160 -5.45 -8.96 8.43
N ILE A 161 -6.43 -9.79 8.80
CA ILE A 161 -7.58 -10.09 7.94
C ILE A 161 -8.38 -8.81 7.62
N PRO A 162 -8.93 -8.09 8.61
CA PRO A 162 -9.64 -6.84 8.31
C PRO A 162 -8.72 -5.78 7.68
N ALA A 163 -7.45 -5.71 8.07
CA ALA A 163 -6.51 -4.75 7.48
C ALA A 163 -6.24 -5.00 5.98
N ILE A 164 -6.02 -6.26 5.58
CA ILE A 164 -5.86 -6.65 4.18
C ILE A 164 -7.13 -6.34 3.38
N ILE A 165 -8.31 -6.59 3.95
CA ILE A 165 -9.58 -6.28 3.28
C ILE A 165 -9.71 -4.76 3.08
N ALA A 166 -9.49 -3.96 4.13
CA ALA A 166 -9.58 -2.51 4.06
C ALA A 166 -8.59 -1.91 3.04
N GLU A 167 -7.35 -2.42 3.03
CA GLU A 167 -6.28 -1.89 2.18
C GLU A 167 -6.13 -2.63 0.84
N ARG A 168 -7.06 -3.54 0.50
CA ARG A 168 -7.00 -4.42 -0.69
C ARG A 168 -6.73 -3.65 -1.98
N GLN A 169 -7.36 -2.48 -2.14
CA GLN A 169 -7.18 -1.70 -3.35
C GLN A 169 -5.75 -1.18 -3.45
N HIS A 170 -5.17 -0.69 -2.35
CA HIS A 170 -3.83 -0.13 -2.34
C HIS A 170 -2.75 -1.20 -2.51
N VAL A 171 -2.89 -2.33 -1.80
CA VAL A 171 -1.92 -3.44 -1.82
C VAL A 171 -1.85 -4.09 -3.20
N PHE A 172 -3.01 -4.35 -3.82
CA PHE A 172 -3.07 -5.06 -5.09
C PHE A 172 -3.05 -4.14 -6.32
N MET A 173 -3.17 -2.82 -6.16
CA MET A 173 -3.17 -1.87 -7.29
C MET A 173 -1.99 -2.04 -8.25
N PRO A 174 -0.72 -2.17 -7.78
CA PRO A 174 0.43 -2.28 -8.69
C PRO A 174 0.31 -3.50 -9.60
N LEU A 175 -0.08 -4.65 -9.02
CA LEU A 175 -0.26 -5.90 -9.73
C LEU A 175 -1.46 -5.84 -10.68
N ILE A 176 -2.60 -5.33 -10.22
CA ILE A 176 -3.81 -5.19 -11.04
C ILE A 176 -3.55 -4.29 -12.25
N LYS A 177 -2.84 -3.17 -12.06
CA LYS A 177 -2.47 -2.26 -13.16
C LYS A 177 -1.54 -2.94 -14.15
N ALA A 178 -0.56 -3.70 -13.68
CA ALA A 178 0.35 -4.45 -14.55
C ALA A 178 -0.40 -5.50 -15.38
N VAL A 179 -1.28 -6.28 -14.76
CA VAL A 179 -2.10 -7.29 -15.45
C VAL A 179 -3.03 -6.63 -16.48
N LYS A 180 -3.68 -5.52 -16.11
CA LYS A 180 -4.56 -4.79 -17.02
C LYS A 180 -3.79 -4.24 -18.22
N ALA A 181 -2.62 -3.64 -17.99
CA ALA A 181 -1.79 -3.06 -19.06
C ALA A 181 -1.36 -4.11 -20.10
N VAL A 182 -0.97 -5.30 -19.64
CA VAL A 182 -0.64 -6.43 -20.53
C VAL A 182 -1.88 -6.93 -21.28
N ARG A 183 -3.02 -7.09 -20.59
CA ARG A 183 -4.25 -7.62 -21.19
C ARG A 183 -4.83 -6.70 -22.27
N THR A 184 -4.69 -5.40 -22.13
CA THR A 184 -5.22 -4.42 -23.09
C THR A 184 -4.21 -4.02 -24.17
N ASP A 185 -3.07 -4.73 -24.27
CA ASP A 185 -1.93 -4.38 -25.13
C ASP A 185 -1.49 -2.90 -25.01
N THR A 186 -1.82 -2.29 -23.87
CA THR A 186 -1.44 -0.94 -23.50
C THR A 186 -0.20 -0.99 -22.63
N ALA A 187 0.63 -2.02 -22.82
CA ALA A 187 1.98 -2.01 -22.28
C ALA A 187 2.60 -0.66 -22.68
N PRO A 188 3.10 0.13 -21.72
CA PRO A 188 3.67 1.43 -22.06
C PRO A 188 4.75 1.15 -23.08
N ASP A 189 4.50 1.63 -24.29
CA ASP A 189 5.40 1.50 -25.42
C ASP A 189 6.73 2.07 -24.90
N PHE A 190 7.71 1.21 -24.61
CA PHE A 190 9.06 1.62 -24.16
C PHE A 190 9.82 2.20 -25.36
N ARG A 191 9.13 2.98 -26.17
CA ARG A 191 9.72 3.84 -27.18
C ARG A 191 10.29 5.00 -26.42
N LEU A 192 11.61 5.04 -26.38
CA LEU A 192 12.40 6.27 -26.27
C LEU A 192 11.89 7.26 -27.35
N SER A 193 10.79 7.95 -27.08
CA SER A 193 10.23 8.95 -27.98
C SER A 193 10.35 10.31 -27.32
N GLY A 194 11.46 10.96 -27.63
CA GLY A 194 11.57 12.41 -27.51
C GLY A 194 10.59 13.07 -28.48
N ARG A 195 9.38 13.35 -28.01
CA ARG A 195 8.54 14.51 -28.37
C ARG A 195 7.18 14.32 -27.71
N THR A 196 6.80 15.28 -26.88
CA THR A 196 5.40 15.49 -26.53
C THR A 196 5.12 16.96 -26.73
N GLU A 197 4.39 17.27 -27.80
CA GLU A 197 3.65 18.52 -27.92
C GLU A 197 2.67 18.64 -26.75
N GLY A 198 2.73 19.81 -26.11
CA GLY A 198 1.65 20.51 -25.42
C GLY A 198 0.63 19.72 -24.61
N GLN A 199 0.95 19.39 -23.35
CA GLN A 199 -0.05 19.42 -22.29
C GLN A 199 0.57 20.00 -21.00
N ASN A 200 0.10 21.21 -20.66
CA ASN A 200 0.30 21.86 -19.37
C ASN A 200 -0.54 21.15 -18.31
N GLY A 201 0.03 20.11 -17.72
CA GLY A 201 -0.48 19.45 -16.52
C GLY A 201 0.72 18.97 -15.72
N LYS A 202 0.78 19.33 -14.44
CA LYS A 202 1.88 19.05 -13.50
C LYS A 202 2.38 17.60 -13.70
N LYS A 203 3.49 17.42 -14.41
CA LYS A 203 4.02 16.11 -14.81
C LYS A 203 4.51 15.36 -13.57
N SER A 204 3.64 14.60 -12.92
CA SER A 204 4.07 13.58 -11.97
C SER A 204 4.79 12.49 -12.77
N HIS A 205 6.10 12.36 -12.61
CA HIS A 205 6.85 11.30 -13.28
C HIS A 205 6.29 9.92 -12.87
N PRO A 206 5.95 9.03 -13.82
CA PRO A 206 5.36 7.72 -13.52
C PRO A 206 6.20 6.88 -12.55
N ALA A 207 7.53 7.01 -12.61
CA ALA A 207 8.46 6.36 -11.69
C ALA A 207 8.38 6.90 -10.25
N GLY A 208 8.17 8.22 -10.07
CA GLY A 208 8.07 8.83 -8.75
C GLY A 208 6.77 8.48 -8.02
N ASP A 209 5.67 8.37 -8.77
CA ASP A 209 4.37 7.92 -8.25
C ASP A 209 4.38 6.40 -7.92
N ALA A 210 5.13 5.59 -8.67
CA ALA A 210 5.31 4.18 -8.36
C ALA A 210 6.12 3.97 -7.06
N MET A 211 7.17 4.77 -6.82
CA MET A 211 8.00 4.63 -5.62
C MET A 211 7.39 5.22 -4.36
N SER A 212 6.58 6.29 -4.46
CA SER A 212 6.02 6.98 -3.29
C SER A 212 4.75 6.32 -2.73
N ARG A 213 3.97 5.64 -3.55
CA ARG A 213 2.71 5.00 -3.13
C ARG A 213 2.82 4.00 -1.98
N PRO A 214 3.82 3.09 -1.96
CA PRO A 214 4.00 2.17 -0.83
C PRO A 214 4.27 2.92 0.49
N TYR A 215 5.00 4.04 0.43
CA TYR A 215 5.34 4.83 1.61
C TYR A 215 4.13 5.56 2.20
N ILE A 216 3.21 6.08 1.37
CA ILE A 216 2.09 6.89 1.87
C ILE A 216 1.21 6.08 2.84
N ASN A 217 0.92 4.82 2.54
CA ASN A 217 0.13 3.97 3.43
C ASN A 217 0.87 3.68 4.73
N VAL A 218 2.15 3.31 4.64
CA VAL A 218 2.99 3.01 5.82
C VAL A 218 3.08 4.23 6.73
N VAL A 219 3.39 5.41 6.15
CA VAL A 219 3.46 6.68 6.86
C VAL A 219 2.13 7.01 7.53
N ARG A 220 1.00 6.82 6.83
CA ARG A 220 -0.33 7.01 7.43
C ARG A 220 -0.52 6.13 8.68
N MET A 221 -0.15 4.85 8.63
CA MET A 221 -0.25 3.96 9.80
C MET A 221 0.68 4.42 10.93
N HIS A 222 1.89 4.86 10.61
CA HIS A 222 2.87 5.32 11.60
C HIS A 222 2.44 6.63 12.28
N LEU A 223 1.87 7.58 11.53
CA LEU A 223 1.34 8.81 12.10
C LEU A 223 0.20 8.54 13.10
N LEU A 224 -0.64 7.53 12.83
CA LEU A 224 -1.67 7.11 13.78
C LEU A 224 -1.07 6.46 15.03
N ILE A 225 -0.02 5.65 14.87
CA ILE A 225 0.72 5.07 15.98
C ILE A 225 1.35 6.16 16.87
N PHE A 226 1.98 7.20 16.28
CA PHE A 226 2.50 8.33 17.04
C PHE A 226 1.40 9.13 17.73
N PHE A 227 0.24 9.29 17.09
CA PHE A 227 -0.93 9.90 17.71
C PHE A 227 -1.38 9.12 18.95
N PHE A 228 -1.41 7.78 18.90
CA PHE A 228 -1.71 6.95 20.08
C PHE A 228 -0.69 7.13 21.20
N ALA A 229 0.61 7.15 20.87
CA ALA A 229 1.65 7.38 21.87
C ALA A 229 1.45 8.73 22.59
N PHE A 230 1.14 9.79 21.85
CA PHE A 230 0.86 11.11 22.42
C PHE A 230 -0.45 11.14 23.24
N ALA A 231 -1.53 10.53 22.73
CA ALA A 231 -2.80 10.43 23.43
C ALA A 231 -2.68 9.64 24.75
N HIS A 232 -1.86 8.59 24.76
CA HIS A 232 -1.56 7.79 25.94
C HIS A 232 -0.78 8.61 27.00
N ILE A 233 0.21 9.40 26.59
CA ILE A 233 0.93 10.33 27.48
C ILE A 233 -0.03 11.34 28.13
N LEU A 234 -1.05 11.78 27.39
CA LEU A 234 -2.07 12.71 27.88
C LEU A 234 -3.19 12.06 28.72
N LYS A 235 -3.14 10.74 28.94
CA LYS A 235 -4.16 9.96 29.69
C LYS A 235 -5.60 10.16 29.18
N LEU A 236 -5.77 10.34 27.87
CA LEU A 236 -7.10 10.44 27.27
C LEU A 236 -7.80 9.08 27.32
N ASP A 237 -9.11 9.08 27.57
CA ASP A 237 -9.92 7.87 27.77
C ASP A 237 -9.74 6.84 26.64
N SER A 238 -9.38 5.60 27.03
CA SER A 238 -8.95 4.54 26.11
C SER A 238 -9.98 4.19 25.03
N PHE A 239 -11.27 4.26 25.37
CA PHE A 239 -12.34 3.96 24.42
C PHE A 239 -12.54 5.05 23.37
N LEU A 240 -12.42 6.32 23.75
CA LEU A 240 -12.64 7.45 22.84
C LEU A 240 -11.51 7.54 21.81
N VAL A 241 -10.28 7.28 22.26
CA VAL A 241 -9.09 7.17 21.39
C VAL A 241 -9.23 5.98 20.43
N TYR A 242 -9.70 4.82 20.93
CA TYR A 242 -9.95 3.63 20.10
C TYR A 242 -11.01 3.89 19.02
N ALA A 243 -12.13 4.52 19.38
CA ALA A 243 -13.22 4.84 18.46
C ALA A 243 -12.82 5.86 17.39
N VAL A 244 -12.12 6.93 17.79
CA VAL A 244 -11.64 7.96 16.86
C VAL A 244 -10.65 7.38 15.87
N VAL A 245 -9.71 6.53 16.30
CA VAL A 245 -8.75 5.96 15.36
C VAL A 245 -9.35 4.88 14.48
N SER A 246 -10.20 4.02 15.02
CA SER A 246 -10.93 3.07 14.19
C SER A 246 -11.76 3.79 13.13
N PHE A 247 -12.34 4.94 13.47
CA PHE A 247 -12.99 5.83 12.51
C PHE A 247 -12.00 6.45 11.51
N VAL A 248 -10.88 7.03 11.93
CA VAL A 248 -9.91 7.63 11.00
C VAL A 248 -9.25 6.59 10.08
N TYR A 249 -9.06 5.36 10.56
CA TYR A 249 -8.37 4.31 9.84
C TYR A 249 -9.30 3.57 8.86
N PHE A 250 -10.43 3.04 9.36
CA PHE A 250 -11.31 2.19 8.58
C PHE A 250 -12.45 2.92 7.86
N PHE A 251 -12.75 4.17 8.24
CA PHE A 251 -13.81 4.91 7.57
C PHE A 251 -13.40 5.23 6.12
N PRO A 252 -14.31 5.10 5.14
CA PRO A 252 -14.01 5.21 3.71
C PRO A 252 -13.80 6.67 3.25
N TRP A 253 -12.78 7.34 3.77
CA TRP A 253 -12.44 8.73 3.46
C TRP A 253 -12.16 8.96 1.96
N SER A 254 -11.69 7.93 1.26
CA SER A 254 -11.39 7.98 -0.18
C SER A 254 -12.64 8.24 -1.01
N GLU A 255 -13.80 7.68 -0.63
CA GLU A 255 -15.07 7.86 -1.33
C GLU A 255 -15.69 9.24 -1.05
N PHE A 256 -15.54 9.75 0.18
CA PHE A 256 -15.93 11.14 0.50
C PHE A 256 -15.06 12.17 -0.25
N LYS A 257 -13.76 11.94 -0.39
CA LYS A 257 -12.87 12.80 -1.19
C LYS A 257 -13.22 12.78 -2.68
N LYS A 258 -13.53 11.61 -3.24
CA LYS A 258 -14.00 11.48 -4.63
C LYS A 258 -15.31 12.23 -4.87
N ARG A 259 -16.28 12.13 -3.95
CA ARG A 259 -17.54 12.89 -4.02
C ARG A 259 -17.33 14.41 -3.92
N ARG A 260 -16.42 14.86 -3.07
CA ARG A 260 -16.11 16.30 -2.95
C ARG A 260 -15.39 16.83 -4.20
N ALA A 261 -14.58 15.99 -4.85
CA ALA A 261 -13.94 16.32 -6.13
C ALA A 261 -14.93 16.30 -7.30
N SER A 262 -15.90 15.37 -7.32
CA SER A 262 -16.95 15.30 -8.35
C SER A 262 -18.04 16.38 -8.20
N ASN A 263 -18.28 16.87 -6.98
CA ASN A 263 -19.22 17.96 -6.68
C ASN A 263 -18.58 19.35 -6.74
N LYS A 264 -17.30 19.48 -7.10
CA LYS A 264 -16.80 20.81 -7.45
C LYS A 264 -17.53 21.25 -8.72
N PRO A 265 -18.27 22.38 -8.70
CA PRO A 265 -18.81 22.93 -9.93
C PRO A 265 -17.64 23.14 -10.88
N VAL A 266 -17.79 22.71 -12.13
CA VAL A 266 -16.91 23.15 -13.19
C VAL A 266 -17.09 24.65 -13.23
N ASP A 267 -16.08 25.40 -12.79
CA ASP A 267 -16.09 26.85 -12.93
C ASP A 267 -16.29 27.15 -14.41
N ALA A 268 -17.48 27.64 -14.74
CA ALA A 268 -17.77 28.28 -16.01
C ALA A 268 -17.06 29.63 -15.97
N THR A 269 -15.81 29.66 -16.44
CA THR A 269 -14.97 30.84 -16.77
C THR A 269 -13.62 30.28 -17.24
N ALA A 270 -13.12 30.50 -18.45
CA ALA A 270 -13.45 31.40 -19.56
C ALA A 270 -12.97 30.76 -20.88
#